data_AF-A0A6A7GEL9-F1
#
_entry.id   AF-A0A6A7GEL9-F1
#
_cell.length_a   1.000
_cell.length_b   1.000
_cell.length_c   1.000
_cell.angle_alpha   90.00
_cell.angle_beta   90.00
_cell.angle_gamma   90.00
#
_symmetry.space_group_name_H-M   'P 1'
#
loop_
_entity.id
_entity.type
_entity.pdbx_description
1 polymer ?
#
loop_
_entity_poly.entity_id
_entity_poly.type
_entity_poly.pdbx_seq_one_letter_code
_entity_poly.pdbx_strand_id
1 'polypeptide(L)'
;GDYEGLTSKQIKEDRQKKGEEPWDIWRQGCPGGETPEDVVRRLDALIADIRDKYHRPCFEDPQNNKKGDVLLVAHGHILRAFAMRWTGKPLTETSLILEAGGVGTLSYEHHNIDEPAIILGGGFVVE
;
A
#
# COMPACT_ATOMS: atom_id res chain seq x y z
N GLY A 1 -6.49 8.24 15.53
CA GLY A 1 -5.56 8.59 16.61
C GLY A 1 -5.63 10.07 16.87
N ASP A 2 -4.70 10.62 17.63
CA ASP A 2 -4.77 12.00 18.14
C ASP A 2 -4.64 13.06 17.03
N TYR A 3 -4.18 12.66 15.84
CA TYR A 3 -4.02 13.53 14.67
C TYR A 3 -5.24 13.55 13.73
N GLU A 4 -6.34 12.91 14.11
CA GLU A 4 -7.58 12.88 13.33
C GLU A 4 -8.10 14.30 13.05
N GLY A 5 -8.46 14.60 11.80
CA GLY A 5 -8.99 15.91 11.40
C GLY A 5 -7.95 17.04 11.36
N LEU A 6 -6.67 16.78 11.66
CA LEU A 6 -5.61 17.77 11.60
C LEU A 6 -4.88 17.74 10.25
N THR A 7 -4.45 18.91 9.81
CA THR A 7 -3.54 19.05 8.67
C THR A 7 -2.10 18.74 9.09
N SER A 8 -1.27 18.31 8.14
CA SER A 8 0.17 18.09 8.39
C SER A 8 0.88 19.33 8.95
N LYS A 9 0.41 20.54 8.62
CA LYS A 9 0.93 21.79 9.16
C LYS A 9 0.61 21.91 10.66
N GLN A 10 -0.64 21.69 11.06
CA GLN A 10 -1.06 21.74 12.47
C GLN A 10 -0.32 20.69 13.31
N ILE A 11 -0.14 19.47 12.78
CA ILE A 11 0.58 18.40 13.47
C ILE A 11 2.05 18.80 13.70
N LYS A 12 2.71 19.34 12.66
CA LYS A 12 4.11 19.81 12.78
C LYS A 12 4.26 20.94 13.79
N GLU A 13 3.36 21.92 13.77
CA GLU A 13 3.36 23.04 14.71
C GLU A 13 3.15 22.59 16.16
N ASP A 14 2.22 21.66 16.40
CA ASP A 14 1.95 21.11 17.73
C ASP A 14 3.16 20.33 18.27
N ARG A 15 3.75 19.45 17.44
CA ARG A 15 4.95 18.69 17.82
C ARG A 15 6.15 19.59 18.09
N GLN A 16 6.35 20.63 17.29
CA GLN A 16 7.41 21.61 17.51
C GLN A 16 7.24 22.33 18.85
N LYS A 17 6.00 22.72 19.22
CA LYS A 17 5.71 23.33 20.53
C LYS A 17 6.01 22.40 21.71
N LYS A 18 5.83 21.09 21.51
CA LYS A 18 6.12 20.05 22.51
C LYS A 18 7.60 19.66 22.57
N GLY A 19 8.45 20.22 21.69
CA GLY A 19 9.88 19.86 21.60
C GLY A 19 10.11 18.45 21.04
N GLU A 20 9.16 17.93 20.26
CA GLU A 20 9.26 16.60 19.66
C GLU A 20 10.02 16.64 18.32
N GLU A 21 10.58 15.48 17.95
CA GLU A 21 11.26 15.28 16.67
C GLU A 21 10.34 15.54 15.45
N PRO A 22 10.92 15.94 14.30
CA PRO A 22 10.19 16.12 13.04
C PRO A 22 9.34 14.90 12.69
N TRP A 23 8.11 15.17 12.25
CA TRP A 23 7.12 14.14 11.97
C TRP A 23 7.13 13.67 10.53
N ASP A 24 7.21 12.35 10.39
CA ASP A 24 6.98 11.57 9.18
C ASP A 24 6.01 10.43 9.54
N ILE A 25 4.83 10.42 8.91
CA ILE A 25 3.80 9.41 9.17
C ILE A 25 4.32 7.98 8.99
N TRP A 26 5.26 7.76 8.07
CA TRP A 26 5.80 6.44 7.76
C TRP A 26 6.80 5.94 8.79
N ARG A 27 7.34 6.83 9.63
CA ARG A 27 8.33 6.50 10.67
C ARG A 27 7.76 6.59 12.07
N GLN A 28 6.97 7.62 12.35
CA GLN A 28 6.44 7.89 13.69
C GLN A 28 4.97 7.48 13.85
N GLY A 29 4.24 7.23 12.76
CA GLY A 29 2.81 6.94 12.82
C GLY A 29 2.01 8.09 13.45
N CYS A 30 0.96 7.73 14.17
CA CYS A 30 0.09 8.66 14.88
C CYS A 30 -0.08 8.23 16.35
N PRO A 31 0.16 9.12 17.34
CA PRO A 31 -0.17 8.86 18.74
C PRO A 31 -1.64 8.47 18.91
N GLY A 32 -1.93 7.55 19.83
CA GLY A 32 -3.28 7.03 20.04
C GLY A 32 -3.88 6.32 18.81
N GLY A 33 -3.06 5.97 17.81
CA GLY A 33 -3.45 5.31 16.57
C GLY A 33 -2.57 4.11 16.23
N GLU A 34 -2.57 3.71 14.95
CA GLU A 34 -1.70 2.63 14.46
C GLU A 34 -0.23 3.10 14.40
N THR A 35 0.68 2.20 14.77
CA THR A 35 2.10 2.33 14.43
C THR A 35 2.34 1.94 12.96
N PRO A 36 3.44 2.39 12.32
CA PRO A 36 3.82 1.89 10.99
C PRO A 36 3.89 0.35 10.95
N GLU A 37 4.37 -0.29 12.01
CA GLU A 37 4.48 -1.74 12.14
C GLU A 37 3.12 -2.44 12.18
N ASP A 38 2.11 -1.84 12.82
CA ASP A 38 0.73 -2.36 12.77
C ASP A 38 0.19 -2.36 11.35
N VAL A 39 0.43 -1.26 10.62
CA VAL A 39 0.01 -1.12 9.22
C VAL A 39 0.72 -2.14 8.35
N VAL A 40 2.05 -2.30 8.49
CA VAL A 40 2.83 -3.32 7.78
C VAL A 40 2.26 -4.71 8.03
N ARG A 41 2.02 -5.08 9.30
CA ARG A 41 1.53 -6.41 9.67
C ARG A 41 0.22 -6.75 8.98
N ARG A 42 -0.76 -5.83 8.99
CA ARG A 42 -2.07 -6.09 8.37
C ARG A 42 -2.01 -6.08 6.84
N LEU A 43 -1.16 -5.24 6.25
CA LEU A 43 -0.98 -5.19 4.80
C LEU A 43 -0.29 -6.46 4.29
N ASP A 44 0.79 -6.90 4.95
CA ASP A 44 1.51 -8.10 4.56
C ASP A 44 0.62 -9.34 4.69
N ALA A 45 -0.22 -9.42 5.73
CA ALA A 45 -1.23 -10.47 5.87
C ALA A 45 -2.26 -10.45 4.72
N LEU A 46 -2.77 -9.28 4.34
CA LEU A 46 -3.70 -9.13 3.22
C LEU A 46 -3.04 -9.48 1.88
N ILE A 47 -1.80 -9.08 1.67
CA ILE A 47 -1.02 -9.42 0.47
C ILE A 47 -0.86 -10.93 0.35
N ALA A 48 -0.48 -11.61 1.45
CA ALA A 48 -0.38 -13.06 1.47
C ALA A 48 -1.73 -13.72 1.13
N ASP A 49 -2.82 -13.25 1.72
CA ASP A 49 -4.17 -13.78 1.46
C ASP A 49 -4.57 -13.63 0.00
N ILE A 50 -4.32 -12.46 -0.60
CA ILE A 50 -4.61 -12.18 -2.01
C ILE A 50 -3.80 -13.12 -2.91
N ARG A 51 -2.49 -13.21 -2.64
CA ARG A 51 -1.55 -14.01 -3.42
C ARG A 51 -1.92 -15.48 -3.40
N ASP A 52 -2.20 -16.04 -2.23
CA ASP A 52 -2.43 -17.47 -2.08
C ASP A 52 -3.82 -17.90 -2.57
N LYS A 53 -4.86 -17.09 -2.30
CA LYS A 53 -6.24 -17.48 -2.65
C LYS A 53 -6.61 -17.19 -4.10
N TYR A 54 -6.17 -16.05 -4.63
CA TYR A 54 -6.66 -15.57 -5.93
C TYR A 54 -5.60 -15.65 -7.03
N HIS A 55 -4.34 -15.32 -6.73
CA HIS A 55 -3.31 -15.25 -7.78
C HIS A 55 -2.61 -16.58 -8.02
N ARG A 56 -2.14 -17.28 -6.98
CA ARG A 56 -1.38 -18.54 -7.10
C ARG A 56 -2.06 -19.59 -7.98
N PRO A 57 -3.38 -19.84 -7.86
CA PRO A 57 -4.07 -20.78 -8.75
C PRO A 57 -4.09 -20.39 -10.24
N CYS A 58 -3.81 -19.12 -10.58
CA CYS A 58 -3.70 -18.64 -11.95
C CYS A 58 -2.32 -18.86 -12.56
N PHE A 59 -1.29 -19.13 -11.75
CA PHE A 59 0.08 -19.40 -12.21
C PHE A 59 0.41 -20.90 -12.28
N GLU A 60 -0.27 -21.74 -11.50
CA GLU A 60 0.04 -23.18 -11.38
C GLU A 60 -0.58 -24.04 -12.50
N ASP A 61 -1.67 -23.59 -13.13
CA ASP A 61 -2.39 -24.35 -14.15
C ASP A 61 -2.58 -23.50 -15.43
N PRO A 62 -1.79 -23.76 -16.49
CA PRO A 62 -1.90 -23.05 -17.76
C PRO A 62 -3.22 -23.25 -18.51
N GLN A 63 -4.01 -24.28 -18.17
CA GLN A 63 -5.34 -24.50 -18.73
C GLN A 63 -6.45 -23.82 -17.92
N ASN A 64 -6.12 -23.22 -16.79
CA ASN A 64 -7.06 -22.57 -15.90
C ASN A 64 -7.39 -21.15 -16.39
N ASN A 65 -8.56 -20.99 -17.01
CA ASN A 65 -9.11 -19.69 -17.43
C ASN A 65 -9.61 -18.81 -16.26
N LYS A 66 -9.17 -19.03 -15.02
CA LYS A 66 -9.55 -18.20 -13.89
C LYS A 66 -8.93 -16.81 -14.00
N LYS A 67 -9.77 -15.79 -13.88
CA LYS A 67 -9.34 -14.40 -13.74
C LYS A 67 -8.93 -14.16 -12.28
N GLY A 68 -7.71 -13.68 -12.08
CA GLY A 68 -7.12 -13.42 -10.76
C GLY A 68 -7.25 -11.98 -10.29
N ASP A 69 -7.90 -11.08 -11.04
CA ASP A 69 -7.92 -9.66 -10.72
C ASP A 69 -8.66 -9.36 -9.41
N VAL A 70 -7.98 -8.66 -8.50
CA VAL A 70 -8.53 -8.22 -7.21
C VAL A 70 -8.60 -6.69 -7.16
N LEU A 71 -9.80 -6.15 -6.97
CA LEU A 71 -10.01 -4.71 -6.81
C LEU A 71 -10.00 -4.31 -5.33
N LEU A 72 -9.11 -3.38 -4.96
CA LEU A 72 -9.02 -2.81 -3.62
C LEU A 72 -9.52 -1.36 -3.63
N VAL A 73 -10.61 -1.10 -2.89
CA VAL A 73 -11.15 0.26 -2.70
C VAL A 73 -10.86 0.72 -1.27
N ALA A 74 -9.99 1.71 -1.12
CA ALA A 74 -9.55 2.22 0.18
C ALA A 74 -9.08 3.68 0.08
N HIS A 75 -8.17 4.09 0.98
CA HIS A 75 -7.76 5.48 1.18
C HIS A 75 -6.30 5.74 0.77
N GLY A 76 -5.94 7.01 0.58
CA GLY A 76 -4.65 7.41 0.00
C GLY A 76 -3.39 6.95 0.76
N HIS A 77 -3.35 7.03 2.10
CA HIS A 77 -2.19 6.50 2.84
C HIS A 77 -2.10 4.98 2.74
N ILE A 78 -3.23 4.28 2.93
CA ILE A 78 -3.19 2.84 3.00
C ILE A 78 -2.92 2.18 1.65
N LEU A 79 -3.42 2.74 0.55
CA LEU A 79 -3.14 2.23 -0.79
C LEU A 79 -1.69 2.46 -1.22
N ARG A 80 -1.08 3.60 -0.86
CA ARG A 80 0.34 3.83 -1.09
C ARG A 80 1.22 2.89 -0.26
N ALA A 81 0.86 2.69 1.00
CA ALA A 81 1.52 1.70 1.84
C ALA A 81 1.40 0.28 1.26
N PHE A 82 0.20 -0.10 0.79
CA PHE A 82 -0.04 -1.37 0.13
C PHE A 82 0.88 -1.56 -1.09
N ALA A 83 1.01 -0.55 -1.96
CA ALA A 83 1.90 -0.61 -3.13
C ALA A 83 3.40 -0.76 -2.75
N MET A 84 3.86 -0.10 -1.68
CA MET A 84 5.23 -0.30 -1.19
C MET A 84 5.43 -1.72 -0.65
N ARG A 85 4.47 -2.22 0.14
CA ARG A 85 4.53 -3.58 0.71
C ARG A 85 4.38 -4.65 -0.36
N TRP A 86 3.62 -4.39 -1.42
CA TRP A 86 3.51 -5.28 -2.58
C TRP A 86 4.87 -5.62 -3.18
N THR A 87 5.74 -4.61 -3.32
CA THR A 87 7.11 -4.77 -3.85
C THR A 87 8.15 -5.08 -2.76
N GLY A 88 7.70 -5.44 -1.55
CA GLY A 88 8.57 -5.78 -0.41
C GLY A 88 9.35 -4.60 0.19
N LYS A 89 9.07 -3.36 -0.22
CA LYS A 89 9.79 -2.17 0.22
C LYS A 89 9.28 -1.66 1.57
N PRO A 90 10.15 -1.06 2.40
CA PRO A 90 9.73 -0.48 3.67
C PRO A 90 8.88 0.78 3.44
N LEU A 91 7.96 1.07 4.37
CA LEU A 91 7.12 2.27 4.29
C LEU A 91 7.93 3.57 4.32
N THR A 92 9.14 3.55 4.91
CA THR A 92 10.05 4.70 4.96
C THR A 92 10.59 5.14 3.61
N GLU A 93 10.43 4.32 2.56
CA GLU A 93 10.79 4.64 1.18
C GLU A 93 9.57 5.13 0.36
N THR A 94 8.41 5.36 1.00
CA THR A 94 7.20 5.74 0.27
C THR A 94 7.38 7.10 -0.43
N SER A 95 7.43 7.06 -1.76
CA SER A 95 7.46 8.23 -2.63
C SER A 95 6.45 8.07 -3.77
N LEU A 96 5.19 7.86 -3.39
CA LEU A 96 4.07 7.64 -4.31
C LEU A 96 3.02 8.74 -4.14
N ILE A 97 2.40 9.11 -5.26
CA ILE A 97 1.21 9.98 -5.32
C ILE A 97 0.03 9.12 -5.76
N LEU A 98 -1.09 9.29 -5.08
CA LEU A 98 -2.38 8.71 -5.47
C LEU A 98 -3.46 9.76 -5.17
N GLU A 99 -4.05 10.31 -6.22
CA GLU A 99 -5.12 11.32 -6.09
C GLU A 99 -6.45 10.67 -5.74
N ALA A 100 -7.41 11.47 -5.27
CA ALA A 100 -8.77 11.00 -5.05
C ALA A 100 -9.38 10.50 -6.36
N GLY A 101 -9.89 9.26 -6.35
CA GLY A 101 -10.38 8.59 -7.56
C GLY A 101 -9.28 8.02 -8.46
N GLY A 102 -8.00 8.19 -8.09
CA GLY A 102 -6.88 7.59 -8.82
C GLY A 102 -6.87 6.07 -8.72
N VAL A 103 -6.38 5.41 -9.78
CA VAL A 103 -6.25 3.96 -9.87
C VAL A 103 -4.79 3.60 -10.10
N GLY A 104 -4.29 2.61 -9.37
CA GLY A 104 -2.97 2.02 -9.56
C GLY A 104 -3.10 0.51 -9.75
N THR A 105 -2.22 -0.07 -10.56
CA THR A 105 -2.23 -1.49 -10.90
C THR A 105 -0.95 -2.16 -10.40
N LEU A 106 -1.12 -3.26 -9.68
CA LEU A 106 -0.06 -4.07 -9.08
C LEU A 106 -0.13 -5.46 -9.71
N SER A 107 1.02 -6.01 -10.10
CA SER A 107 1.10 -7.29 -10.80
C SER A 107 2.46 -7.95 -10.55
N TYR A 108 2.95 -8.71 -11.52
CA TYR A 108 4.16 -9.52 -11.44
C TYR A 108 4.99 -9.41 -12.73
N GLU A 109 6.30 -9.56 -12.60
CA GLU A 109 7.21 -9.71 -13.75
C GLU A 109 7.27 -11.17 -14.22
N HIS A 110 7.65 -11.37 -15.48
CA HIS A 110 7.96 -12.67 -16.10
C HIS A 110 6.93 -13.79 -15.88
N HIS A 111 5.65 -13.44 -15.68
CA HIS A 111 4.61 -14.40 -15.30
C HIS A 111 5.02 -15.25 -14.07
N ASN A 112 5.66 -14.61 -13.08
CA ASN A 112 6.15 -15.25 -11.87
C ASN A 112 5.57 -14.58 -10.62
N ILE A 113 4.76 -15.32 -9.84
CA ILE A 113 4.14 -14.82 -8.61
C ILE A 113 5.16 -14.32 -7.57
N ASP A 114 6.40 -14.80 -7.61
CA ASP A 114 7.45 -14.42 -6.68
C ASP A 114 8.16 -13.11 -7.04
N GLU A 115 7.80 -12.51 -8.17
CA GLU A 115 8.37 -11.26 -8.67
C GLU A 115 7.31 -10.13 -8.72
N PRO A 116 6.81 -9.65 -7.56
CA PRO A 116 5.76 -8.62 -7.53
C PRO A 116 6.28 -7.26 -8.02
N ALA A 117 5.50 -6.60 -8.86
CA ALA A 117 5.83 -5.33 -9.49
C ALA A 117 4.63 -4.35 -9.53
N ILE A 118 4.94 -3.08 -9.79
CA ILE A 118 3.96 -2.03 -10.03
C ILE A 118 3.91 -1.78 -11.54
N ILE A 119 2.72 -1.82 -12.14
CA ILE A 119 2.57 -1.49 -13.56
C ILE A 119 2.56 0.03 -13.71
N LEU A 120 3.57 0.57 -14.39
CA LEU A 120 3.61 1.98 -14.78
C LEU A 120 2.87 2.17 -16.11
N GLY A 121 1.78 2.95 -16.10
CA GLY A 121 1.02 3.31 -17.30
C GLY A 121 -0.19 2.42 -17.65
N GLY A 122 -0.59 1.50 -16.77
CA GLY A 122 -1.62 0.49 -17.05
C GLY A 122 -3.04 0.79 -16.54
N GLY A 123 -3.44 2.06 -16.42
CA GLY A 123 -4.74 2.43 -15.83
C GLY A 123 -5.95 1.79 -16.53
N PHE A 124 -5.87 1.64 -17.86
CA PHE A 124 -6.84 0.95 -18.69
C PHE A 124 -6.14 0.45 -19.96
N VAL A 125 -5.99 -0.87 -20.10
CA VAL A 125 -5.82 -1.46 -21.44
C VAL A 125 -7.22 -1.85 -21.88
N VAL A 126 -7.76 -1.14 -22.88
CA VAL A 126 -9.03 -1.53 -23.50
C VAL A 126 -8.68 -2.61 -24.52
N GLU A 127 -9.10 -3.86 -24.26
CA GLU A 127 -9.15 -4.89 -25.29
C GLU A 127 -10.32 -4.64 -26.26
#